data_AF-A0AAV5R7B1-F1
#
_entry.id   AF-A0AAV5R7B1-F1
#
_cell.length_a   1.000
_cell.length_b   1.000
_cell.length_c   1.000
_cell.angle_alpha   90.00
_cell.angle_beta   90.00
_cell.angle_gamma   90.00
#
_symmetry.space_group_name_H-M   'P 1'
#
loop_
_entity.id
_entity.type
_entity.pdbx_description
1 polymer ?
#
loop_
_entity_poly.entity_id
_entity_poly.type
_entity_poly.pdbx_seq_one_letter_code
_entity_poly.pdbx_strand_id
1 'polypeptide(L)'
;MRLTKKFNSLLVYSFLTIAILLVIRNVSELRDRPKEIILKDNLINGKVPQTKVNEKILPTGVKNNDKEIDREEVDIEKFIDKIYNENPKDFGNQLAKLSDDEITDALKKIKQKQDILNESAKNKKSVSSSGTDKVEGTLLDNKDRIRKETSPDNKPWAQYELERIINTPEIKYKRQNATLFTLCRNSEMYSMLKTIHQVESRFNNKFGYDWVFLNDEPFDEEFITLTSNMISGRVRYGLIPREHWSYPDYIDEDKAREVRESRKWARITYGTSESYRHMCRFNSMFFYKHPIMREYEYYWRIEPDVNFHCDIMEDPFKFLKDEGIKYGFTISMRELHNTIETLWETSKKYFNSLNKDYFSKEVDNLSEFISDDNGETYNLCHYWSNFEIASLSIYNNEIYEGYVNYLDKAGGFFYERWGDAPIHSIIFSLMLRKDEIHLFKDISYQHTVGTICPLDDKIRMKAKCTCNSITDNWVMNSKDSCNIKFHDVGGAEKDPFYQAYLQKIEIDKENELKSNSEQSVLRKERARRIAEARRRKANDLMAERAKKQQEGSY
;
A
#
# COMPACT_ATOMS: atom_id res chain seq x y z
N MET A 1 26.81 -1.19 41.02
CA MET A 1 27.25 -0.80 39.66
C MET A 1 27.91 -1.93 38.82
N ARG A 2 27.67 -3.23 39.13
CA ARG A 2 28.13 -4.38 38.30
C ARG A 2 26.99 -5.29 37.80
N LEU A 3 25.73 -4.97 38.08
CA LEU A 3 24.55 -5.75 37.67
C LEU A 3 23.81 -5.16 36.44
N THR A 4 24.04 -3.89 36.09
CA THR A 4 23.44 -3.24 34.91
C THR A 4 24.18 -3.51 33.60
N LYS A 5 25.43 -3.98 33.62
CA LYS A 5 26.18 -4.37 32.40
C LYS A 5 25.86 -5.77 31.88
N LYS A 6 25.35 -6.69 32.73
CA LYS A 6 24.99 -8.07 32.32
C LYS A 6 23.59 -8.20 31.71
N PHE A 7 22.68 -7.28 32.01
CA PHE A 7 21.33 -7.28 31.43
C PHE A 7 21.29 -6.73 29.98
N ASN A 8 22.17 -5.78 29.65
CA ASN A 8 22.27 -5.24 28.29
C ASN A 8 22.93 -6.22 27.29
N SER A 9 23.80 -7.14 27.75
CA SER A 9 24.38 -8.12 26.82
C SER A 9 23.38 -9.21 26.44
N LEU A 10 22.51 -9.66 27.36
CA LEU A 10 21.51 -10.70 27.07
C LEU A 10 20.44 -10.25 26.07
N LEU A 11 20.04 -8.96 26.10
CA LEU A 11 19.09 -8.42 25.12
C LEU A 11 19.70 -8.35 23.71
N VAL A 12 20.96 -7.93 23.59
CA VAL A 12 21.67 -7.82 22.30
C VAL A 12 21.88 -9.20 21.66
N TYR A 13 22.21 -10.23 22.44
CA TYR A 13 22.31 -11.61 21.93
C TYR A 13 20.98 -12.20 21.45
N SER A 14 19.85 -11.77 22.01
CA SER A 14 18.51 -12.22 21.63
C SER A 14 18.02 -11.59 20.30
N PHE A 15 18.40 -10.33 20.04
CA PHE A 15 18.10 -9.67 18.77
C PHE A 15 18.98 -10.20 17.62
N LEU A 16 20.24 -10.54 17.89
CA LEU A 16 21.16 -11.08 16.89
C LEU A 16 20.77 -12.49 16.42
N THR A 17 20.24 -13.33 17.32
CA THR A 17 19.77 -14.69 16.99
C THR A 17 18.49 -14.69 16.15
N ILE A 18 17.59 -13.73 16.37
CA ILE A 18 16.35 -13.58 15.59
C ILE A 18 16.66 -13.06 14.17
N ALA A 19 17.61 -12.14 14.01
CA ALA A 19 18.06 -11.65 12.71
C ALA A 19 18.73 -12.75 11.86
N ILE A 20 19.55 -13.60 12.48
CA ILE A 20 20.21 -14.73 11.78
C ILE A 20 19.19 -15.80 11.34
N LEU A 21 18.15 -16.06 12.15
CA LEU A 21 17.08 -17.01 11.78
C LEU A 21 16.19 -16.50 10.63
N LEU A 22 15.99 -15.18 10.50
CA LEU A 22 15.25 -14.57 9.38
C LEU A 22 16.03 -14.62 8.06
N VAL A 23 17.35 -14.46 8.10
CA VAL A 23 18.22 -14.57 6.91
C VAL A 23 18.31 -16.02 6.42
N ILE A 24 18.42 -17.00 7.33
CA ILE A 24 18.47 -18.43 6.96
C ILE A 24 17.15 -18.91 6.34
N ARG A 25 16.00 -18.39 6.80
CA ARG A 25 14.68 -18.73 6.25
C ARG A 25 14.48 -18.21 4.81
N ASN A 26 14.95 -16.99 4.52
CA ASN A 26 14.89 -16.40 3.17
C ASN A 26 15.83 -17.08 2.16
N VAL A 27 16.94 -17.67 2.61
CA VAL A 27 17.89 -18.39 1.73
C VAL A 27 17.39 -19.81 1.39
N SER A 28 16.56 -20.43 2.23
CA SER A 28 15.99 -21.76 1.96
C SER A 28 14.87 -21.77 0.91
N GLU A 29 14.14 -20.66 0.71
CA GLU A 29 13.04 -20.58 -0.26
C GLU A 29 13.47 -20.35 -1.71
N LEU A 30 14.74 -20.00 -1.95
CA LEU A 30 15.29 -19.78 -3.30
C LEU A 30 15.90 -21.03 -3.94
N ARG A 31 15.95 -22.18 -3.25
CA ARG A 31 16.72 -23.35 -3.69
C ARG A 31 15.93 -24.49 -4.34
N ASP A 32 14.61 -24.50 -4.25
CA ASP A 32 13.78 -25.57 -4.84
C ASP A 32 12.93 -25.08 -6.03
N ARG A 33 13.57 -24.95 -7.20
CA ARG A 33 12.91 -25.12 -8.50
C ARG A 33 13.81 -25.93 -9.45
N PRO A 34 13.33 -27.01 -10.08
CA PRO A 34 14.12 -27.80 -11.02
C PRO A 34 14.32 -27.04 -12.34
N LYS A 35 15.56 -27.02 -12.85
CA LYS A 35 15.93 -26.56 -14.18
C LYS A 35 15.91 -27.73 -15.15
N GLU A 36 15.05 -27.69 -16.15
CA GLU A 36 15.25 -28.41 -17.42
C GLU A 36 15.11 -27.40 -18.58
N ILE A 37 16.22 -27.19 -19.30
CA ILE A 37 16.26 -26.54 -20.61
C ILE A 37 17.04 -27.48 -21.52
N ILE A 38 16.36 -27.96 -22.57
CA ILE A 38 16.96 -28.70 -23.69
C ILE A 38 17.29 -27.69 -24.80
N LEU A 39 18.55 -27.69 -25.21
CA LEU A 39 19.09 -26.99 -26.39
C LEU A 39 18.73 -27.72 -27.69
N LYS A 40 18.41 -26.97 -28.74
CA LYS A 40 18.76 -27.31 -30.14
C LYS A 40 19.09 -26.05 -30.95
N ASP A 41 20.19 -26.14 -31.67
CA ASP A 41 20.84 -25.16 -32.55
C ASP A 41 20.04 -24.82 -33.82
N ASN A 42 20.25 -23.62 -34.40
CA ASN A 42 21.07 -23.42 -35.62
C ASN A 42 20.89 -22.06 -36.37
N LEU A 43 22.05 -21.51 -36.79
CA LEU A 43 22.38 -20.78 -38.05
C LEU A 43 21.79 -19.35 -38.30
N ILE A 44 22.57 -18.26 -38.30
CA ILE A 44 23.65 -17.74 -39.20
C ILE A 44 23.16 -16.80 -40.33
N ASN A 45 23.90 -15.68 -40.49
CA ASN A 45 23.97 -14.63 -41.54
C ASN A 45 23.17 -13.34 -41.25
N GLY A 46 23.72 -12.12 -41.26
CA GLY A 46 25.05 -11.61 -41.60
C GLY A 46 24.92 -10.17 -42.18
N LYS A 47 25.83 -9.26 -41.76
CA LYS A 47 26.30 -8.00 -42.39
C LYS A 47 26.22 -6.75 -41.49
N VAL A 48 27.39 -6.28 -41.08
CA VAL A 48 27.70 -4.87 -40.74
C VAL A 48 29.03 -4.52 -41.42
N PRO A 49 29.19 -3.36 -42.10
CA PRO A 49 30.48 -2.93 -42.62
C PRO A 49 31.29 -2.12 -41.59
N GLN A 50 32.60 -2.34 -41.62
CA GLN A 50 33.65 -1.67 -40.84
C GLN A 50 33.86 -0.20 -41.25
N THR A 51 34.32 0.63 -40.31
CA THR A 51 35.37 1.63 -40.58
C THR A 51 36.36 1.70 -39.41
N LYS A 52 37.64 1.81 -39.79
CA LYS A 52 38.87 1.84 -38.97
C LYS A 52 39.13 3.26 -38.43
N VAL A 53 39.98 3.40 -37.40
CA VAL A 53 41.32 4.07 -37.47
C VAL A 53 42.00 4.18 -36.08
N ASN A 54 43.15 3.51 -36.01
CA ASN A 54 44.48 3.78 -35.42
C ASN A 54 44.74 4.55 -34.10
N GLU A 55 45.62 3.90 -33.33
CA GLU A 55 46.56 4.39 -32.32
C GLU A 55 47.61 5.40 -32.85
N LYS A 56 48.19 6.21 -31.94
CA LYS A 56 49.59 6.65 -31.98
C LYS A 56 50.12 7.07 -30.60
N ILE A 57 51.40 6.79 -30.38
CA ILE A 57 52.18 6.79 -29.11
C ILE A 57 53.29 7.88 -29.15
N LEU A 58 53.82 8.23 -27.95
CA LEU A 58 55.19 8.68 -27.54
C LEU A 58 55.47 10.21 -27.37
N PRO A 59 56.50 10.65 -26.59
CA PRO A 59 56.75 10.46 -25.14
C PRO A 59 57.47 11.69 -24.46
N THR A 60 58.18 11.46 -23.33
CA THR A 60 59.15 12.29 -22.54
C THR A 60 58.57 12.88 -21.23
N GLY A 61 59.13 12.78 -20.02
CA GLY A 61 60.33 12.11 -19.48
C GLY A 61 61.18 13.07 -18.63
N VAL A 62 61.07 13.08 -17.29
CA VAL A 62 62.13 13.47 -16.32
C VAL A 62 61.89 12.77 -14.96
N LYS A 63 62.96 12.21 -14.40
CA LYS A 63 63.05 11.51 -13.10
C LYS A 63 63.37 12.49 -11.95
N ASN A 64 62.89 12.18 -10.74
CA ASN A 64 63.70 12.28 -9.52
C ASN A 64 63.26 11.20 -8.54
N ASN A 65 64.26 10.49 -8.00
CA ASN A 65 64.15 9.43 -7.01
C ASN A 65 64.17 10.07 -5.61
N ASP A 66 63.23 9.68 -4.75
CA ASP A 66 63.49 9.45 -3.34
C ASP A 66 62.84 8.13 -2.95
N LYS A 67 63.63 7.26 -2.32
CA LYS A 67 63.22 5.93 -1.85
C LYS A 67 62.50 6.10 -0.51
N GLU A 68 61.19 5.90 -0.51
CA GLU A 68 60.44 5.49 0.68
C GLU A 68 59.96 4.05 0.53
N ILE A 69 59.97 3.32 1.64
CA ILE A 69 59.71 1.89 1.73
C ILE A 69 58.20 1.68 1.63
N ASP A 70 57.72 1.14 0.51
CA ASP A 70 56.34 0.70 0.34
C ASP A 70 56.00 -0.42 1.34
N ARG A 71 55.15 -0.09 2.32
CA ARG A 71 54.20 -1.08 2.85
C ARG A 71 53.02 -1.06 1.89
N GLU A 72 52.83 -2.12 1.12
CA GLU A 72 51.63 -2.30 0.30
C GLU A 72 50.38 -2.11 1.16
N GLU A 73 49.70 -0.97 1.02
CA GLU A 73 48.31 -0.81 1.41
C GLU A 73 47.49 -1.81 0.58
N VAL A 74 47.00 -2.85 1.24
CA VAL A 74 46.05 -3.77 0.61
C VAL A 74 44.78 -2.96 0.33
N ASP A 75 44.55 -2.67 -0.94
CA ASP A 75 43.32 -2.06 -1.45
C ASP A 75 42.15 -3.02 -1.19
N ILE A 76 41.50 -2.82 -0.04
CA ILE A 76 40.44 -3.68 0.50
C ILE A 76 39.24 -3.74 -0.45
N GLU A 77 38.98 -2.69 -1.25
CA GLU A 77 37.90 -2.73 -2.25
C GLU A 77 38.23 -3.71 -3.37
N LYS A 78 39.47 -3.70 -3.88
CA LYS A 78 39.93 -4.73 -4.83
C LYS A 78 39.99 -6.13 -4.23
N PHE A 79 40.30 -6.25 -2.94
CA PHE A 79 40.31 -7.54 -2.24
C PHE A 79 38.90 -8.09 -2.05
N ILE A 80 37.94 -7.26 -1.67
CA ILE A 80 36.53 -7.63 -1.50
C ILE A 80 35.90 -7.99 -2.85
N ASP A 81 36.14 -7.19 -3.89
CA ASP A 81 35.65 -7.47 -5.25
C ASP A 81 36.27 -8.74 -5.83
N LYS A 82 37.55 -9.00 -5.54
CA LYS A 82 38.21 -10.25 -5.94
C LYS A 82 37.59 -11.46 -5.21
N ILE A 83 37.37 -11.37 -3.90
CA ILE A 83 36.83 -12.49 -3.11
C ILE A 83 35.36 -12.79 -3.43
N TYR A 84 34.55 -11.75 -3.61
CA TYR A 84 33.12 -11.90 -3.92
C TYR A 84 32.93 -12.53 -5.31
N ASN A 85 33.78 -12.18 -6.28
CA ASN A 85 33.69 -12.68 -7.64
C ASN A 85 34.38 -14.04 -7.84
N GLU A 86 35.40 -14.39 -7.05
CA GLU A 86 36.11 -15.67 -7.18
C GLU A 86 35.45 -16.82 -6.40
N ASN A 87 34.79 -16.60 -5.24
CA ASN A 87 34.02 -17.66 -4.57
C ASN A 87 33.03 -17.17 -3.47
N PRO A 88 31.73 -16.99 -3.79
CA PRO A 88 30.74 -16.44 -2.85
C PRO A 88 30.49 -17.26 -1.57
N LYS A 89 30.87 -18.55 -1.56
CA LYS A 89 30.56 -19.48 -0.45
C LYS A 89 31.49 -19.34 0.77
N ASP A 90 32.60 -18.63 0.67
CA ASP A 90 33.60 -18.53 1.76
C ASP A 90 33.70 -17.12 2.38
N PHE A 91 32.89 -16.17 1.93
CA PHE A 91 32.87 -14.78 2.38
C PHE A 91 32.62 -14.66 3.90
N GLY A 92 31.70 -15.46 4.44
CA GLY A 92 31.37 -15.46 5.88
C GLY A 92 32.48 -15.99 6.79
N ASN A 93 33.30 -16.94 6.32
CA ASN A 93 34.38 -17.54 7.12
C ASN A 93 35.62 -16.63 7.22
N GLN A 94 35.82 -15.76 6.24
CA GLN A 94 36.95 -14.82 6.25
C GLN A 94 36.61 -13.53 7.00
N LEU A 95 35.34 -13.11 7.01
CA LEU A 95 34.82 -12.06 7.91
C LEU A 95 34.97 -12.44 9.39
N ALA A 96 34.83 -13.73 9.72
CA ALA A 96 35.01 -14.24 11.09
C ALA A 96 36.47 -14.20 11.61
N LYS A 97 37.44 -13.84 10.76
CA LYS A 97 38.85 -13.68 11.13
C LYS A 97 39.23 -12.22 11.47
N LEU A 98 38.32 -11.28 11.24
CA LEU A 98 38.50 -9.88 11.61
C LEU A 98 38.06 -9.69 13.07
N SER A 99 38.81 -8.88 13.81
CA SER A 99 38.41 -8.45 15.15
C SER A 99 37.22 -7.48 15.09
N ASP A 100 36.45 -7.42 16.18
CA ASP A 100 35.29 -6.52 16.29
C ASP A 100 35.68 -5.04 16.07
N ASP A 101 36.91 -4.67 16.43
CA ASP A 101 37.45 -3.33 16.23
C ASP A 101 37.74 -3.04 14.74
N GLU A 102 38.25 -4.02 13.99
CA GLU A 102 38.49 -3.89 12.53
C GLU A 102 37.17 -3.79 11.75
N ILE A 103 36.15 -4.54 12.16
CA ILE A 103 34.81 -4.47 11.56
C ILE A 103 34.17 -3.10 11.88
N THR A 104 34.32 -2.62 13.12
CA THR A 104 33.78 -1.32 13.54
C THR A 104 34.45 -0.17 12.80
N ASP A 105 35.77 -0.22 12.62
CA ASP A 105 36.52 0.83 11.89
C ASP A 105 36.19 0.81 10.38
N ALA A 106 36.01 -0.37 9.79
CA ALA A 106 35.53 -0.51 8.42
C ALA A 106 34.12 0.07 8.22
N LEU A 107 33.19 -0.23 9.13
CA LEU A 107 31.83 0.34 9.10
C LEU A 107 31.83 1.86 9.26
N LYS A 108 32.75 2.40 10.07
CA LYS A 108 32.90 3.85 10.29
C LYS A 108 33.44 4.54 9.03
N LYS A 109 34.39 3.92 8.34
CA LYS A 109 34.93 4.38 7.05
C LYS A 109 33.89 4.31 5.93
N ILE A 110 33.08 3.25 5.87
CA ILE A 110 31.96 3.14 4.91
C ILE A 110 30.94 4.25 5.16
N LYS A 111 30.58 4.50 6.42
CA LYS A 111 29.66 5.57 6.80
C LYS A 111 30.21 6.94 6.41
N GLN A 112 31.49 7.22 6.68
CA GLN A 112 32.14 8.46 6.24
C GLN A 112 32.18 8.59 4.71
N LYS A 113 32.42 7.50 3.97
CA LYS A 113 32.42 7.52 2.50
C LYS A 113 31.00 7.75 1.94
N GLN A 114 29.97 7.23 2.60
CA GLN A 114 28.56 7.51 2.28
C GLN A 114 28.17 8.96 2.60
N ASP A 115 28.63 9.50 3.73
CA ASP A 115 28.39 10.91 4.10
C ASP A 115 29.08 11.86 3.10
N ILE A 116 30.31 11.55 2.67
CA ILE A 116 31.04 12.30 1.64
C ILE A 116 30.36 12.17 0.27
N LEU A 117 29.84 10.99 -0.09
CA LEU A 117 29.08 10.79 -1.33
C LEU A 117 27.77 11.57 -1.32
N ASN A 118 27.07 11.62 -0.19
CA ASN A 118 25.83 12.39 -0.01
C ASN A 118 26.09 13.91 -0.03
N GLU A 119 27.21 14.38 0.52
CA GLU A 119 27.66 15.78 0.37
C GLU A 119 28.10 16.10 -1.06
N SER A 120 28.76 15.18 -1.75
CA SER A 120 29.12 15.35 -3.17
C SER A 120 27.91 15.34 -4.10
N ALA A 121 26.85 14.60 -3.76
CA ALA A 121 25.57 14.58 -4.47
C ALA A 121 24.79 15.88 -4.25
N LYS A 122 24.87 16.48 -3.05
CA LYS A 122 24.36 17.83 -2.78
C LYS A 122 25.14 18.91 -3.54
N ASN A 123 26.46 18.76 -3.69
CA ASN A 123 27.32 19.73 -4.38
C ASN A 123 27.44 19.53 -5.91
N LYS A 124 26.91 18.43 -6.48
CA LYS A 124 26.87 18.20 -7.94
C LYS A 124 25.60 18.67 -8.64
N LYS A 125 24.59 19.20 -7.93
CA LYS A 125 23.51 20.00 -8.55
C LYS A 125 23.96 21.47 -8.76
N SER A 126 25.01 21.67 -9.54
CA SER A 126 25.33 22.97 -10.14
C SER A 126 26.08 22.77 -11.47
N VAL A 127 25.38 22.21 -12.46
CA VAL A 127 25.79 22.31 -13.86
C VAL A 127 24.66 22.97 -14.62
N SER A 128 25.03 24.06 -15.29
CA SER A 128 24.22 24.98 -16.07
C SER A 128 23.27 24.28 -17.06
N SER A 129 21.96 24.49 -16.90
CA SER A 129 21.02 24.49 -18.02
C SER A 129 20.79 25.94 -18.47
N SER A 130 21.58 26.38 -19.44
CA SER A 130 21.14 27.43 -20.36
C SER A 130 20.09 26.81 -21.29
N GLY A 131 18.83 26.98 -20.92
CA GLY A 131 17.67 26.42 -21.61
C GLY A 131 16.54 26.51 -20.62
N THR A 132 15.70 27.54 -20.77
CA THR A 132 14.60 27.91 -19.87
C THR A 132 13.97 26.70 -19.18
N ASP A 133 14.26 26.52 -17.90
CA ASP A 133 13.55 25.59 -17.05
C ASP A 133 12.14 26.18 -16.82
N LYS A 134 11.16 25.64 -17.54
CA LYS A 134 9.77 26.14 -17.53
C LYS A 134 8.94 25.33 -16.53
N VAL A 135 9.29 25.42 -15.26
CA VAL A 135 8.47 24.88 -14.18
C VAL A 135 7.92 26.05 -13.37
N GLU A 136 7.03 26.82 -14.00
CA GLU A 136 6.08 27.66 -13.29
C GLU A 136 4.98 26.75 -12.79
N GLY A 137 4.60 26.88 -11.54
CA GLY A 137 3.49 26.11 -11.00
C GLY A 137 2.17 26.28 -11.69
N THR A 138 1.27 25.35 -11.35
CA THR A 138 -0.16 25.49 -11.51
C THR A 138 -0.60 26.81 -10.88
N LEU A 139 -0.68 27.84 -11.71
CA LEU A 139 -1.69 28.85 -11.52
C LEU A 139 -3.01 28.09 -11.51
N LEU A 140 -3.68 28.08 -10.37
CA LEU A 140 -5.09 27.73 -10.32
C LEU A 140 -5.74 28.60 -11.39
N ASP A 141 -6.22 27.98 -12.47
CA ASP A 141 -6.73 28.65 -13.69
C ASP A 141 -8.08 29.35 -13.43
N ASN A 142 -8.30 29.71 -12.18
CA ASN A 142 -9.47 30.33 -11.62
C ASN A 142 -9.03 31.22 -10.44
N LYS A 143 -9.14 32.54 -10.63
CA LYS A 143 -8.76 33.55 -9.62
C LYS A 143 -9.53 33.42 -8.31
N ASP A 144 -10.72 32.84 -8.33
CA ASP A 144 -11.56 32.65 -7.15
C ASP A 144 -11.16 31.43 -6.30
N ARG A 145 -10.19 30.63 -6.78
CA ARG A 145 -9.77 29.38 -6.13
C ARG A 145 -8.34 29.40 -5.62
N ILE A 146 -7.62 30.51 -5.76
CA ILE A 146 -6.22 30.66 -5.31
C ILE A 146 -6.09 30.46 -3.78
N ARG A 147 -5.01 29.78 -3.34
CA ARG A 147 -4.64 29.70 -1.92
C ARG A 147 -4.41 31.09 -1.33
N LYS A 148 -5.07 31.36 -0.20
CA LYS A 148 -4.95 32.64 0.53
C LYS A 148 -3.82 32.65 1.55
N GLU A 149 -3.35 31.47 1.95
CA GLU A 149 -2.26 31.35 2.91
C GLU A 149 -0.93 31.84 2.35
N THR A 150 0.00 32.20 3.23
CA THR A 150 1.40 32.43 2.81
C THR A 150 2.07 31.07 2.65
N SER A 151 2.89 30.90 1.61
CA SER A 151 3.60 29.64 1.39
C SER A 151 4.64 29.38 2.50
N PRO A 152 5.04 28.12 2.73
CA PRO A 152 5.96 27.76 3.81
C PRO A 152 7.30 28.52 3.80
N ASP A 153 7.76 28.99 2.64
CA ASP A 153 9.04 29.69 2.46
C ASP A 153 8.90 31.10 1.86
N ASN A 154 7.67 31.66 1.87
CA ASN A 154 7.32 32.95 1.28
C ASN A 154 7.57 33.08 -0.24
N LYS A 155 7.70 31.97 -0.98
CA LYS A 155 7.74 31.96 -2.44
C LYS A 155 6.34 31.83 -3.07
N PRO A 156 6.17 32.10 -4.37
CA PRO A 156 4.88 31.88 -5.02
C PRO A 156 4.37 30.44 -4.85
N TRP A 157 3.08 30.26 -4.57
CA TRP A 157 2.44 28.93 -4.48
C TRP A 157 2.68 28.04 -5.69
N ALA A 158 2.97 28.66 -6.83
CA ALA A 158 3.35 27.99 -8.05
C ALA A 158 4.46 26.93 -7.83
N GLN A 159 5.45 27.13 -6.96
CA GLN A 159 6.47 26.08 -6.77
C GLN A 159 5.95 24.82 -6.02
N TYR A 160 4.80 24.91 -5.37
CA TYR A 160 4.18 23.85 -4.56
C TYR A 160 2.97 23.19 -5.24
N GLU A 161 2.45 23.84 -6.28
CA GLU A 161 1.37 23.33 -7.09
C GLU A 161 1.93 23.18 -8.50
N LEU A 162 2.19 21.97 -8.98
CA LEU A 162 2.85 21.75 -10.26
C LEU A 162 1.88 21.12 -11.26
N GLU A 163 1.85 21.66 -12.47
CA GLU A 163 1.07 21.13 -13.57
C GLU A 163 2.01 20.57 -14.62
N ARG A 164 1.80 19.30 -14.99
CA ARG A 164 2.50 18.69 -16.11
C ARG A 164 1.49 18.14 -17.10
N ILE A 165 1.41 18.81 -18.25
CA ILE A 165 0.78 18.27 -19.44
C ILE A 165 1.89 17.55 -20.21
N ILE A 166 1.86 16.22 -20.21
CA ILE A 166 2.59 15.48 -21.23
C ILE A 166 1.76 15.54 -22.49
N ASN A 167 2.38 15.88 -23.62
CA ASN A 167 1.74 15.78 -24.94
C ASN A 167 1.39 14.32 -25.20
N THR A 168 0.23 13.88 -24.73
CA THR A 168 -0.32 12.57 -25.06
C THR A 168 -0.99 12.62 -26.44
N PRO A 169 -1.05 11.48 -27.15
CA PRO A 169 -1.83 11.39 -28.38
C PRO A 169 -3.25 11.86 -28.13
N GLU A 170 -3.85 12.56 -29.10
CA GLU A 170 -5.20 13.10 -28.98
C GLU A 170 -6.22 11.96 -28.74
N ILE A 171 -6.66 11.79 -27.49
CA ILE A 171 -7.72 10.85 -27.13
C ILE A 171 -9.05 11.45 -27.60
N LYS A 172 -9.64 10.90 -28.66
CA LYS A 172 -10.90 11.37 -29.27
C LYS A 172 -12.17 11.11 -28.43
N TYR A 173 -12.03 10.76 -27.16
CA TYR A 173 -13.14 10.44 -26.26
C TYR A 173 -13.58 11.69 -25.49
N LYS A 174 -14.88 12.01 -25.52
CA LYS A 174 -15.46 13.11 -24.74
C LYS A 174 -15.69 12.66 -23.29
N ARG A 175 -14.70 12.93 -22.44
CA ARG A 175 -14.72 12.65 -20.99
C ARG A 175 -15.74 13.50 -20.22
N GLN A 176 -16.15 13.01 -19.05
CA GLN A 176 -16.81 13.83 -18.03
C GLN A 176 -15.80 14.77 -17.34
N ASN A 177 -16.28 15.78 -16.62
CA ASN A 177 -15.41 16.60 -15.78
C ASN A 177 -15.02 15.83 -14.49
N ALA A 178 -13.96 15.04 -14.56
CA ALA A 178 -13.55 14.16 -13.47
C ALA A 178 -12.02 14.02 -13.37
N THR A 179 -11.55 13.56 -12.22
CA THR A 179 -10.14 13.27 -11.97
C THR A 179 -9.94 11.99 -11.15
N LEU A 180 -8.81 11.32 -11.36
CA LEU A 180 -8.24 10.38 -10.42
C LEU A 180 -7.56 11.17 -9.30
N PHE A 181 -7.76 10.79 -8.04
CA PHE A 181 -7.28 11.52 -6.87
C PHE A 181 -6.47 10.61 -5.95
N THR A 182 -5.29 11.08 -5.54
CA THR A 182 -4.42 10.37 -4.61
C THR A 182 -3.89 11.32 -3.54
N LEU A 183 -4.00 10.92 -2.28
CA LEU A 183 -3.26 11.49 -1.16
C LEU A 183 -2.09 10.56 -0.85
N CYS A 184 -0.86 10.99 -1.03
CA CYS A 184 0.30 10.13 -0.77
C CYS A 184 1.56 10.94 -0.46
N ARG A 185 2.53 10.28 0.17
CA ARG A 185 3.84 10.85 0.50
C ARG A 185 4.87 10.56 -0.57
N ASN A 186 5.94 11.36 -0.59
CA ASN A 186 7.14 11.09 -1.39
C ASN A 186 7.70 9.68 -1.16
N SER A 187 7.67 9.20 0.10
CA SER A 187 8.17 7.86 0.46
C SER A 187 7.40 6.69 -0.17
N GLU A 188 6.19 6.94 -0.68
CA GLU A 188 5.31 5.90 -1.26
C GLU A 188 5.44 5.82 -2.79
N MET A 189 6.38 6.56 -3.38
CA MET A 189 6.60 6.67 -4.83
C MET A 189 6.57 5.32 -5.55
N TYR A 190 7.40 4.36 -5.15
CA TYR A 190 7.50 3.09 -5.88
C TYR A 190 6.23 2.22 -5.77
N SER A 191 5.53 2.29 -4.65
CA SER A 191 4.21 1.66 -4.49
C SER A 191 3.20 2.34 -5.41
N MET A 192 3.21 3.67 -5.47
CA MET A 192 2.35 4.45 -6.34
C MET A 192 2.61 4.18 -7.83
N LEU A 193 3.87 4.06 -8.27
CA LEU A 193 4.20 3.75 -9.67
C LEU A 193 3.60 2.40 -10.11
N LYS A 194 3.59 1.39 -9.22
CA LYS A 194 2.93 0.10 -9.51
C LYS A 194 1.41 0.26 -9.67
N THR A 195 0.79 1.05 -8.81
CA THR A 195 -0.64 1.36 -8.91
C THR A 195 -0.96 2.12 -10.20
N ILE A 196 -0.20 3.17 -10.53
CA ILE A 196 -0.37 3.93 -11.79
C ILE A 196 -0.28 2.99 -12.98
N HIS A 197 0.71 2.09 -13.01
CA HIS A 197 0.85 1.13 -14.10
C HIS A 197 -0.41 0.26 -14.30
N GLN A 198 -1.01 -0.21 -13.20
CA GLN A 198 -2.22 -1.01 -13.27
C GLN A 198 -3.43 -0.17 -13.72
N VAL A 199 -3.60 1.02 -13.15
CA VAL A 199 -4.71 1.91 -13.54
C VAL A 199 -4.61 2.32 -15.00
N GLU A 200 -3.42 2.67 -15.50
CA GLU A 200 -3.20 3.02 -16.90
C GLU A 200 -3.45 1.82 -17.82
N SER A 201 -2.90 0.64 -17.50
CA SER A 201 -3.07 -0.56 -18.32
C SER A 201 -4.51 -1.09 -18.36
N ARG A 202 -5.24 -1.00 -17.24
CA ARG A 202 -6.61 -1.52 -17.11
C ARG A 202 -7.69 -0.51 -17.49
N PHE A 203 -7.43 0.78 -17.36
CA PHE A 203 -8.43 1.84 -17.50
C PHE A 203 -7.91 3.07 -18.24
N ASN A 204 -7.02 3.84 -17.63
CA ASN A 204 -6.89 5.27 -17.95
C ASN A 204 -6.24 5.54 -19.31
N ASN A 205 -5.41 4.64 -19.85
CA ASN A 205 -4.88 4.78 -21.21
C ASN A 205 -5.96 4.80 -22.30
N LYS A 206 -7.19 4.32 -21.99
CA LYS A 206 -8.35 4.40 -22.91
C LYS A 206 -9.10 5.73 -22.84
N PHE A 207 -9.09 6.39 -21.68
CA PHE A 207 -9.95 7.54 -21.40
C PHE A 207 -9.17 8.83 -21.17
N GLY A 208 -8.02 8.77 -20.52
CA GLY A 208 -7.07 9.87 -20.29
C GLY A 208 -7.54 10.91 -19.27
N TYR A 209 -8.22 10.47 -18.21
CA TYR A 209 -8.63 11.37 -17.13
C TYR A 209 -7.43 11.97 -16.40
N ASP A 210 -7.60 13.21 -15.93
CA ASP A 210 -6.62 13.92 -15.13
C ASP A 210 -6.30 13.15 -13.85
N TRP A 211 -5.08 13.30 -13.32
CA TRP A 211 -4.68 12.75 -12.03
C TRP A 211 -4.18 13.85 -11.09
N VAL A 212 -4.82 13.98 -9.94
CA VAL A 212 -4.46 14.91 -8.87
C VAL A 212 -3.76 14.16 -7.74
N PHE A 213 -2.56 14.62 -7.39
CA PHE A 213 -1.82 14.20 -6.21
C PHE A 213 -1.81 15.30 -5.17
N LEU A 214 -2.20 14.98 -3.92
CA LEU A 214 -2.07 15.87 -2.77
C LEU A 214 -1.13 15.26 -1.73
N ASN A 215 -0.40 16.12 -1.00
CA ASN A 215 0.52 15.71 0.06
C ASN A 215 0.62 16.80 1.14
N ASP A 216 0.87 16.42 2.38
CA ASP A 216 1.12 17.37 3.49
C ASP A 216 2.51 18.01 3.43
N GLU A 217 3.41 17.43 2.63
CA GLU A 217 4.72 17.98 2.29
C GLU A 217 4.83 18.28 0.77
N PRO A 218 5.74 19.17 0.33
CA PRO A 218 6.01 19.36 -1.08
C PRO A 218 6.45 18.06 -1.75
N PHE A 219 5.96 17.78 -2.96
CA PHE A 219 6.42 16.63 -3.74
C PHE A 219 7.85 16.83 -4.26
N ASP A 220 8.65 15.77 -4.20
CA ASP A 220 10.01 15.76 -4.73
C ASP A 220 10.02 15.77 -6.26
N GLU A 221 11.03 16.40 -6.85
CA GLU A 221 11.24 16.46 -8.31
C GLU A 221 11.21 15.06 -8.96
N GLU A 222 11.79 14.06 -8.29
CA GLU A 222 11.79 12.67 -8.73
C GLU A 222 10.36 12.09 -8.77
N PHE A 223 9.58 12.32 -7.71
CA PHE A 223 8.18 11.87 -7.62
C PHE A 223 7.37 12.41 -8.80
N ILE A 224 7.41 13.72 -8.99
CA ILE A 224 6.70 14.41 -10.08
C ILE A 224 7.18 13.91 -11.44
N THR A 225 8.49 13.73 -11.61
CA THR A 225 9.05 13.28 -12.89
C THR A 225 8.55 11.90 -13.27
N LEU A 226 8.67 10.93 -12.35
CA LEU A 226 8.36 9.52 -12.62
C LEU A 226 6.87 9.27 -12.74
N THR A 227 6.05 9.84 -11.85
CA THR A 227 4.59 9.65 -11.91
C THR A 227 3.98 10.31 -13.15
N SER A 228 4.39 11.55 -13.48
CA SER A 228 3.93 12.21 -14.70
C SER A 228 4.26 11.41 -15.95
N ASN A 229 5.46 10.82 -16.05
CA ASN A 229 5.88 10.04 -17.22
C ASN A 229 5.02 8.80 -17.48
N MET A 230 4.30 8.30 -16.49
CA MET A 230 3.47 7.09 -16.60
C MET A 230 2.01 7.39 -16.91
N ILE A 231 1.52 8.58 -16.57
CA ILE A 231 0.10 8.92 -16.64
C ILE A 231 -0.24 9.50 -18.02
N SER A 232 -1.32 9.01 -18.62
CA SER A 232 -1.76 9.45 -19.95
C SER A 232 -2.56 10.76 -19.92
N GLY A 233 -3.20 11.09 -18.80
CA GLY A 233 -3.92 12.34 -18.58
C GLY A 233 -3.04 13.49 -18.10
N ARG A 234 -3.66 14.67 -17.85
CA ARG A 234 -2.98 15.81 -17.20
C ARG A 234 -2.71 15.47 -15.74
N VAL A 235 -1.49 15.73 -15.26
CA VAL A 235 -1.13 15.48 -13.86
C VAL A 235 -0.96 16.78 -13.11
N ARG A 236 -1.54 16.84 -11.91
CA ARG A 236 -1.53 18.02 -11.03
C ARG A 236 -1.08 17.62 -9.63
N TYR A 237 -0.15 18.36 -9.06
CA TYR A 237 0.37 18.15 -7.71
C TYR A 237 -0.02 19.32 -6.84
N GLY A 238 -0.43 19.07 -5.59
CA GLY A 238 -0.77 20.13 -4.63
C GLY A 238 -0.27 19.81 -3.23
N LEU A 239 0.34 20.80 -2.58
CA LEU A 239 0.59 20.77 -1.14
C LEU A 239 -0.75 20.81 -0.38
N ILE A 240 -0.88 20.41 0.88
CA ILE A 240 -2.11 20.59 1.68
C ILE A 240 -2.00 21.89 2.50
N PRO A 241 -3.05 22.72 2.62
CA PRO A 241 -3.04 23.88 3.50
C PRO A 241 -2.80 23.47 4.96
N ARG A 242 -2.01 24.24 5.71
CA ARG A 242 -1.55 23.79 7.04
C ARG A 242 -2.73 23.63 8.01
N GLU A 243 -3.70 24.52 7.95
CA GLU A 243 -4.96 24.50 8.70
C GLU A 243 -5.83 23.26 8.43
N HIS A 244 -5.67 22.65 7.26
CA HIS A 244 -6.34 21.38 6.92
C HIS A 244 -5.57 20.14 7.42
N TRP A 245 -4.30 20.31 7.83
CA TRP A 245 -3.42 19.24 8.32
C TRP A 245 -2.73 19.62 9.65
N SER A 246 -3.49 20.22 10.57
CA SER A 246 -3.03 20.56 11.92
C SER A 246 -4.08 20.19 12.97
N TYR A 247 -3.70 20.27 14.25
CA TYR A 247 -4.68 20.28 15.33
C TYR A 247 -5.47 21.60 15.28
N PRO A 248 -6.80 21.55 15.44
CA PRO A 248 -7.59 22.75 15.67
C PRO A 248 -7.50 23.17 17.15
N ASP A 249 -7.71 24.47 17.44
CA ASP A 249 -7.48 25.09 18.75
C ASP A 249 -8.27 24.48 19.93
N TYR A 250 -9.36 23.77 19.64
CA TYR A 250 -10.20 23.10 20.65
C TYR A 250 -9.73 21.66 20.97
N ILE A 251 -8.63 21.21 20.39
CA ILE A 251 -8.00 19.91 20.71
C ILE A 251 -6.85 20.12 21.68
N ASP A 252 -6.92 19.40 22.79
CA ASP A 252 -5.84 19.25 23.75
C ASP A 252 -4.79 18.29 23.17
N GLU A 253 -3.70 18.86 22.66
CA GLU A 253 -2.61 18.10 22.03
C GLU A 253 -1.91 17.15 23.00
N ASP A 254 -1.78 17.53 24.28
CA ASP A 254 -1.16 16.68 25.30
C ASP A 254 -2.03 15.45 25.57
N LYS A 255 -3.34 15.64 25.70
CA LYS A 255 -4.31 14.53 25.81
C LYS A 255 -4.29 13.65 24.56
N ALA A 256 -4.27 14.25 23.36
CA ALA A 256 -4.20 13.48 22.11
C ALA A 256 -2.92 12.64 22.03
N ARG A 257 -1.77 13.19 22.48
CA ARG A 257 -0.51 12.45 22.58
C ARG A 257 -0.61 11.31 23.59
N GLU A 258 -1.13 11.56 24.79
CA GLU A 258 -1.32 10.53 25.82
C GLU A 258 -2.19 9.37 25.33
N VAL A 259 -3.27 9.67 24.60
CA VAL A 259 -4.11 8.65 23.95
C VAL A 259 -3.25 7.80 23.01
N ARG A 260 -2.53 8.42 22.06
CA ARG A 260 -1.69 7.69 21.09
C ARG A 260 -0.63 6.82 21.76
N GLU A 261 -0.02 7.30 22.84
CA GLU A 261 1.05 6.59 23.56
C GLU A 261 0.53 5.54 24.55
N SER A 262 -0.78 5.49 24.80
CA SER A 262 -1.35 4.51 25.73
C SER A 262 -1.27 3.07 25.21
N ARG A 263 -1.23 2.12 26.15
CA ARG A 263 -1.19 0.67 25.83
C ARG A 263 -2.39 0.19 25.02
N LYS A 264 -3.54 0.89 25.11
CA LYS A 264 -4.77 0.59 24.35
C LYS A 264 -4.48 0.67 22.84
N TRP A 265 -3.77 1.70 22.41
CA TRP A 265 -3.56 2.00 20.99
C TRP A 265 -2.31 1.34 20.39
N ALA A 266 -1.37 0.89 21.22
CA ALA A 266 -0.15 0.21 20.78
C ALA A 266 -0.39 -1.08 19.98
N ARG A 267 -1.57 -1.71 20.11
CA ARG A 267 -1.93 -2.98 19.42
C ARG A 267 -2.96 -2.79 18.31
N ILE A 268 -3.39 -1.55 18.06
CA ILE A 268 -4.35 -1.22 17.03
C ILE A 268 -3.57 -0.70 15.83
N THR A 269 -3.89 -1.17 14.61
CA THR A 269 -3.24 -0.68 13.38
C THR A 269 -3.34 0.84 13.31
N TYR A 270 -2.21 1.52 13.09
CA TYR A 270 -2.12 2.99 13.13
C TYR A 270 -2.59 3.66 14.44
N GLY A 271 -2.81 2.90 15.52
CA GLY A 271 -3.32 3.43 16.78
C GLY A 271 -2.40 4.49 17.40
N THR A 272 -1.09 4.35 17.23
CA THR A 272 -0.10 5.33 17.69
C THR A 272 0.22 6.43 16.66
N SER A 273 -0.32 6.33 15.44
CA SER A 273 0.04 7.23 14.34
C SER A 273 -0.74 8.54 14.41
N GLU A 274 -0.01 9.64 14.55
CA GLU A 274 -0.54 11.01 14.50
C GLU A 274 -0.95 11.41 13.09
N SER A 275 -0.03 11.24 12.14
CA SER A 275 -0.27 11.55 10.73
C SER A 275 -1.46 10.79 10.12
N TYR A 276 -1.73 9.56 10.59
CA TYR A 276 -2.91 8.81 10.15
C TYR A 276 -4.23 9.47 10.60
N ARG A 277 -4.26 10.11 11.77
CA ARG A 277 -5.43 10.84 12.25
C ARG A 277 -5.67 12.12 11.47
N HIS A 278 -4.60 12.84 11.12
CA HIS A 278 -4.69 13.97 10.21
C HIS A 278 -5.18 13.55 8.82
N MET A 279 -4.70 12.41 8.30
CA MET A 279 -5.19 11.82 7.05
C MET A 279 -6.70 11.53 7.10
N CYS A 280 -7.18 10.85 8.14
CA CYS A 280 -8.61 10.56 8.29
C CYS A 280 -9.45 11.84 8.40
N ARG A 281 -8.98 12.83 9.17
CA ARG A 281 -9.63 14.15 9.25
C ARG A 281 -9.64 14.87 7.90
N PHE A 282 -8.54 14.86 7.16
CA PHE A 282 -8.40 15.49 5.84
C PHE A 282 -9.35 14.89 4.81
N ASN A 283 -9.40 13.56 4.72
CA ASN A 283 -10.32 12.87 3.81
C ASN A 283 -11.79 13.05 4.21
N SER A 284 -12.08 13.27 5.49
CA SER A 284 -13.44 13.55 5.96
C SER A 284 -13.90 15.00 5.73
N MET A 285 -12.98 15.96 5.62
CA MET A 285 -13.36 17.39 5.77
C MET A 285 -12.79 18.35 4.72
N PHE A 286 -11.68 18.01 4.07
CA PHE A 286 -10.85 19.03 3.41
C PHE A 286 -10.41 18.68 2.00
N PHE A 287 -10.29 17.41 1.61
CA PHE A 287 -9.76 17.08 0.27
C PHE A 287 -10.59 17.74 -0.86
N TYR A 288 -11.93 17.68 -0.76
CA TYR A 288 -12.85 18.31 -1.72
C TYR A 288 -12.84 19.85 -1.65
N LYS A 289 -12.30 20.43 -0.57
CA LYS A 289 -12.13 21.89 -0.42
C LYS A 289 -10.82 22.36 -1.05
N HIS A 290 -9.90 21.47 -1.41
CA HIS A 290 -8.64 21.85 -2.04
C HIS A 290 -8.91 22.59 -3.37
N PRO A 291 -8.23 23.72 -3.65
CA PRO A 291 -8.40 24.49 -4.87
C PRO A 291 -8.48 23.68 -6.17
N ILE A 292 -7.52 22.77 -6.38
CA ILE A 292 -7.46 21.86 -7.53
C ILE A 292 -8.73 20.99 -7.61
N MET A 293 -9.17 20.43 -6.49
CA MET A 293 -10.32 19.51 -6.47
C MET A 293 -11.63 20.20 -6.84
N ARG A 294 -11.78 21.50 -6.52
CA ARG A 294 -12.99 22.25 -6.84
C ARG A 294 -13.27 22.36 -8.34
N GLU A 295 -12.25 22.14 -9.19
CA GLU A 295 -12.37 22.20 -10.67
C GLU A 295 -13.12 21.01 -11.28
N TYR A 296 -13.28 19.92 -10.53
CA TYR A 296 -13.89 18.69 -11.02
C TYR A 296 -15.33 18.50 -10.51
N GLU A 297 -16.15 17.75 -11.25
CA GLU A 297 -17.48 17.31 -10.80
C GLU A 297 -17.44 15.95 -10.09
N TYR A 298 -16.48 15.10 -10.47
CA TYR A 298 -16.31 13.76 -9.93
C TYR A 298 -14.84 13.49 -9.60
N TYR A 299 -14.61 12.61 -8.64
CA TYR A 299 -13.29 12.09 -8.34
C TYR A 299 -13.32 10.56 -8.22
N TRP A 300 -12.18 9.93 -8.50
CA TRP A 300 -11.92 8.55 -8.14
C TRP A 300 -10.72 8.49 -7.22
N ARG A 301 -10.91 8.17 -5.94
CA ARG A 301 -9.81 7.96 -5.00
C ARG A 301 -9.04 6.68 -5.32
N ILE A 302 -7.73 6.83 -5.47
CA ILE A 302 -6.77 5.77 -5.74
C ILE A 302 -5.61 5.91 -4.75
N GLU A 303 -5.37 4.87 -3.96
CA GLU A 303 -4.28 4.78 -2.98
C GLU A 303 -3.06 4.03 -3.55
N PRO A 304 -1.85 4.24 -3.00
CA PRO A 304 -0.71 3.36 -3.26
C PRO A 304 -0.98 1.89 -2.86
N ASP A 305 -0.23 0.95 -3.44
CA ASP A 305 -0.28 -0.49 -3.10
C ASP A 305 -1.66 -1.17 -3.28
N VAL A 306 -2.47 -0.64 -4.20
CA VAL A 306 -3.72 -1.29 -4.68
C VAL A 306 -3.48 -2.10 -5.94
N ASN A 307 -4.34 -3.10 -6.19
CA ASN A 307 -4.30 -3.91 -7.41
C ASN A 307 -5.64 -3.92 -8.14
N PHE A 308 -5.56 -3.89 -9.47
CA PHE A 308 -6.67 -4.01 -10.41
C PHE A 308 -6.47 -5.25 -11.27
N HIS A 309 -7.28 -6.28 -11.05
CA HIS A 309 -7.07 -7.56 -11.70
C HIS A 309 -7.72 -7.66 -13.08
N CYS A 310 -8.64 -6.75 -13.43
CA CYS A 310 -9.44 -6.78 -14.64
C CYS A 310 -9.32 -5.48 -15.42
N ASP A 311 -9.46 -5.54 -16.75
CA ASP A 311 -9.67 -4.39 -17.63
C ASP A 311 -11.02 -3.75 -17.30
N ILE A 312 -11.03 -2.45 -17.02
CA ILE A 312 -12.25 -1.68 -16.76
C ILE A 312 -12.79 -1.21 -18.11
N MET A 313 -13.88 -1.85 -18.56
CA MET A 313 -14.33 -1.76 -19.95
C MET A 313 -15.16 -0.50 -20.24
N GLU A 314 -15.82 0.04 -19.23
CA GLU A 314 -16.71 1.20 -19.33
C GLU A 314 -16.14 2.38 -18.54
N ASP A 315 -16.58 3.59 -18.88
CA ASP A 315 -16.19 4.80 -18.16
C ASP A 315 -17.07 4.95 -16.92
N PRO A 316 -16.53 4.74 -15.70
CA PRO A 316 -17.33 4.79 -14.48
C PRO A 316 -17.86 6.21 -14.19
N PHE A 317 -17.16 7.27 -14.62
CA PHE A 317 -17.65 8.64 -14.43
C PHE A 317 -18.84 8.93 -15.35
N LYS A 318 -18.79 8.44 -16.59
CA LYS A 318 -19.94 8.52 -17.49
C LYS A 318 -21.12 7.72 -16.95
N PHE A 319 -20.89 6.50 -16.46
CA PHE A 319 -21.92 5.69 -15.82
C PHE A 319 -22.56 6.40 -14.63
N LEU A 320 -21.77 6.99 -13.72
CA LEU A 320 -22.29 7.79 -12.61
C LEU A 320 -23.19 8.94 -13.08
N LYS A 321 -22.76 9.66 -14.13
CA LYS A 321 -23.52 10.78 -14.68
C LYS A 321 -24.83 10.33 -15.30
N ASP A 322 -24.80 9.28 -16.11
CA ASP A 322 -25.95 8.79 -16.89
C ASP A 322 -27.01 8.15 -15.96
N GLU A 323 -26.60 7.43 -14.92
CA GLU A 323 -27.50 6.77 -13.96
C GLU A 323 -27.87 7.62 -12.73
N GLY A 324 -27.33 8.85 -12.63
CA GLY A 324 -27.60 9.72 -11.48
C GLY A 324 -26.96 9.28 -10.17
N ILE A 325 -25.98 8.38 -10.22
CA ILE A 325 -25.25 7.87 -9.04
C ILE A 325 -24.33 8.96 -8.48
N LYS A 326 -24.32 9.08 -7.16
CA LYS A 326 -23.51 10.05 -6.42
C LYS A 326 -22.27 9.42 -5.80
N TYR A 327 -22.36 8.19 -5.30
CA TYR A 327 -21.26 7.53 -4.61
C TYR A 327 -21.15 6.06 -5.02
N GLY A 328 -19.96 5.63 -5.42
CA GLY A 328 -19.68 4.28 -5.85
C GLY A 328 -18.49 3.67 -5.11
N PHE A 329 -18.64 2.41 -4.70
CA PHE A 329 -17.61 1.66 -3.96
C PHE A 329 -17.49 0.22 -4.49
N THR A 330 -16.42 -0.47 -4.09
CA THR A 330 -16.17 -1.89 -4.46
C THR A 330 -16.25 -2.82 -3.25
N ILE A 331 -15.72 -2.38 -2.11
CA ILE A 331 -15.62 -3.18 -0.88
C ILE A 331 -16.29 -2.43 0.27
N SER A 332 -17.01 -3.16 1.10
CA SER A 332 -17.54 -2.70 2.39
C SER A 332 -17.25 -3.74 3.47
N MET A 333 -17.01 -3.26 4.68
CA MET A 333 -16.57 -4.09 5.79
C MET A 333 -17.03 -3.56 7.15
N ARG A 334 -16.84 -4.36 8.20
CA ARG A 334 -17.06 -3.93 9.59
C ARG A 334 -15.83 -3.23 10.13
N GLU A 335 -16.04 -2.08 10.76
CA GLU A 335 -14.99 -1.35 11.48
C GLU A 335 -14.65 -2.02 12.81
N LEU A 336 -13.44 -1.79 13.29
CA LEU A 336 -13.02 -2.14 14.63
C LEU A 336 -13.66 -1.18 15.64
N HIS A 337 -14.63 -1.67 16.42
CA HIS A 337 -15.39 -0.87 17.38
C HIS A 337 -14.50 -0.02 18.32
N ASN A 338 -13.35 -0.56 18.77
CA ASN A 338 -12.41 0.12 19.65
C ASN A 338 -11.72 1.36 19.04
N THR A 339 -11.97 1.65 17.76
CA THR A 339 -11.44 2.81 17.05
C THR A 339 -12.43 3.96 16.94
N ILE A 340 -13.71 3.68 17.21
CA ILE A 340 -14.88 4.54 16.97
C ILE A 340 -15.93 4.39 18.09
N GLU A 341 -15.48 4.25 19.33
CA GLU A 341 -16.31 3.93 20.50
C GLU A 341 -17.45 4.94 20.69
N THR A 342 -17.18 6.23 20.48
CA THR A 342 -18.19 7.30 20.62
C THR A 342 -18.69 7.87 19.30
N LEU A 343 -18.23 7.35 18.14
CA LEU A 343 -18.62 7.88 16.83
C LEU A 343 -20.14 7.83 16.65
N TRP A 344 -20.75 6.65 16.84
CA TRP A 344 -22.18 6.48 16.60
C TRP A 344 -23.05 7.37 17.49
N GLU A 345 -22.76 7.42 18.80
CA GLU A 345 -23.51 8.27 19.72
C GLU A 345 -23.39 9.75 19.34
N THR A 346 -22.21 10.17 18.89
CA THR A 346 -21.97 11.53 18.40
C THR A 346 -22.75 11.80 17.11
N SER A 347 -22.76 10.84 16.18
CA SER A 347 -23.52 10.94 14.94
C SER A 347 -25.02 11.03 15.19
N LYS A 348 -25.58 10.20 16.08
CA LYS A 348 -27.00 10.27 16.46
C LYS A 348 -27.35 11.62 17.06
N LYS A 349 -26.51 12.18 17.93
CA LYS A 349 -26.75 13.53 18.50
C LYS A 349 -26.85 14.59 17.41
N TYR A 350 -25.99 14.54 16.39
CA TYR A 350 -26.09 15.45 15.25
C TYR A 350 -27.40 15.25 14.48
N PHE A 351 -27.70 14.03 14.02
CA PHE A 351 -28.89 13.79 13.20
C PHE A 351 -30.21 14.02 13.96
N ASN A 352 -30.27 13.71 15.26
CA ASN A 352 -31.43 14.00 16.11
C ASN A 352 -31.63 15.49 16.39
N SER A 353 -30.60 16.32 16.14
CA SER A 353 -30.72 17.79 16.22
C SER A 353 -31.32 18.42 14.96
N LEU A 354 -31.47 17.64 13.88
CA LEU A 354 -32.06 18.11 12.62
C LEU A 354 -33.59 17.99 12.65
N ASN A 355 -34.27 18.74 11.79
CA ASN A 355 -35.73 18.74 11.67
C ASN A 355 -36.32 17.53 10.93
N LYS A 356 -35.50 16.51 10.62
CA LYS A 356 -35.87 15.31 9.88
C LYS A 356 -35.31 14.09 10.59
N ASP A 357 -36.16 13.08 10.81
CA ASP A 357 -35.72 11.77 11.28
C ASP A 357 -35.14 10.96 10.11
N TYR A 358 -33.81 10.92 10.03
CA TYR A 358 -33.09 10.17 8.99
C TYR A 358 -33.02 8.65 9.24
N PHE A 359 -33.41 8.18 10.44
CA PHE A 359 -33.41 6.76 10.78
C PHE A 359 -34.79 6.12 10.60
N SER A 360 -35.83 6.94 10.34
CA SER A 360 -37.16 6.45 10.00
C SER A 360 -37.14 5.60 8.73
N LYS A 361 -37.87 4.48 8.77
CA LYS A 361 -38.09 3.58 7.61
C LYS A 361 -38.84 4.25 6.45
N GLU A 362 -39.47 5.39 6.69
CA GLU A 362 -40.15 6.17 5.65
C GLU A 362 -39.18 6.96 4.78
N VAL A 363 -37.93 7.12 5.22
CA VAL A 363 -36.89 7.77 4.43
C VAL A 363 -36.27 6.74 3.48
N ASP A 364 -36.32 7.04 2.19
CA ASP A 364 -35.68 6.22 1.16
C ASP A 364 -34.16 6.42 1.16
N ASN A 365 -33.48 5.85 2.17
CA ASN A 365 -32.03 5.89 2.35
C ASN A 365 -31.49 4.51 2.78
N LEU A 366 -30.18 4.40 2.96
CA LEU A 366 -29.51 3.16 3.37
C LEU A 366 -29.24 3.07 4.88
N SER A 367 -30.10 3.64 5.73
CA SER A 367 -29.97 3.52 7.20
C SER A 367 -29.86 2.06 7.67
N GLU A 368 -30.61 1.14 7.04
CA GLU A 368 -30.55 -0.31 7.32
C GLU A 368 -29.21 -0.96 6.94
N PHE A 369 -28.37 -0.31 6.13
CA PHE A 369 -27.01 -0.78 5.86
C PHE A 369 -26.12 -0.62 7.09
N ILE A 370 -26.25 0.51 7.79
CA ILE A 370 -25.39 0.89 8.92
C ILE A 370 -25.99 0.52 10.29
N SER A 371 -27.28 0.21 10.38
CA SER A 371 -27.93 -0.19 11.64
C SER A 371 -28.91 -1.34 11.40
N ASP A 372 -28.95 -2.28 12.35
CA ASP A 372 -29.85 -3.44 12.32
C ASP A 372 -31.14 -3.21 13.15
N ASP A 373 -31.22 -2.07 13.84
CA ASP A 373 -32.20 -1.77 14.88
C ASP A 373 -32.74 -0.32 14.76
N ASN A 374 -32.96 0.13 13.53
CA ASN A 374 -33.54 1.44 13.19
C ASN A 374 -32.81 2.64 13.81
N GLY A 375 -31.49 2.58 13.84
CA GLY A 375 -30.66 3.67 14.34
C GLY A 375 -30.28 3.56 15.81
N GLU A 376 -30.73 2.55 16.56
CA GLU A 376 -30.35 2.44 17.98
C GLU A 376 -28.86 2.17 18.15
N THR A 377 -28.30 1.21 17.41
CA THR A 377 -26.87 0.86 17.42
C THR A 377 -26.25 0.87 16.03
N TYR A 378 -24.92 1.09 15.99
CA TYR A 378 -24.14 0.96 14.78
C TYR A 378 -23.68 -0.48 14.63
N ASN A 379 -24.00 -1.11 13.49
CA ASN A 379 -23.56 -2.47 13.18
C ASN A 379 -22.11 -2.53 12.65
N LEU A 380 -21.44 -1.37 12.59
CA LEU A 380 -20.05 -1.17 12.16
C LEU A 380 -19.80 -1.28 10.64
N CYS A 381 -20.81 -1.56 9.83
CA CYS A 381 -20.66 -1.65 8.38
C CYS A 381 -20.36 -0.29 7.75
N HIS A 382 -19.32 -0.25 6.91
CA HIS A 382 -18.91 0.94 6.17
C HIS A 382 -18.38 0.56 4.78
N TYR A 383 -18.53 1.46 3.82
CA TYR A 383 -17.84 1.44 2.53
C TYR A 383 -16.35 1.70 2.74
N TRP A 384 -15.48 0.97 2.05
CA TRP A 384 -14.04 1.07 2.25
C TRP A 384 -13.42 2.16 1.37
N SER A 385 -13.17 3.32 1.98
CA SER A 385 -12.93 4.59 1.28
C SER A 385 -11.64 4.72 0.47
N ASN A 386 -10.71 3.76 0.54
CA ASN A 386 -9.54 3.73 -0.35
C ASN A 386 -9.92 3.52 -1.83
N PHE A 387 -11.13 2.99 -2.08
CA PHE A 387 -11.79 3.04 -3.38
C PHE A 387 -13.11 3.79 -3.22
N GLU A 388 -13.20 4.96 -3.85
CA GLU A 388 -14.45 5.72 -3.99
C GLU A 388 -14.47 6.38 -5.35
N ILE A 389 -15.54 6.21 -6.12
CA ILE A 389 -15.85 7.01 -7.29
C ILE A 389 -17.09 7.81 -6.95
N ALA A 390 -16.97 9.12 -6.82
CA ALA A 390 -18.05 9.92 -6.29
C ALA A 390 -18.15 11.32 -6.89
N SER A 391 -19.36 11.87 -6.84
CA SER A 391 -19.63 13.25 -7.20
C SER A 391 -19.19 14.18 -6.08
N LEU A 392 -18.38 15.18 -6.42
CA LEU A 392 -17.98 16.23 -5.47
C LEU A 392 -19.18 17.08 -5.00
N SER A 393 -20.33 17.01 -5.71
CA SER A 393 -21.57 17.69 -5.29
C SER A 393 -22.12 17.19 -3.95
N ILE A 394 -21.76 15.98 -3.50
CA ILE A 394 -22.17 15.45 -2.19
C ILE A 394 -21.67 16.34 -1.05
N TYR A 395 -20.49 16.92 -1.21
CA TYR A 395 -19.84 17.74 -0.19
C TYR A 395 -20.36 19.18 -0.15
N ASN A 396 -20.97 19.67 -1.24
CA ASN A 396 -21.66 20.96 -1.26
C ASN A 396 -23.07 20.82 -0.64
N ASN A 397 -23.11 20.40 0.62
CA ASN A 397 -24.33 20.07 1.34
C ASN A 397 -24.19 20.50 2.80
N GLU A 398 -25.15 21.30 3.29
CA GLU A 398 -25.13 21.82 4.66
C GLU A 398 -25.23 20.73 5.74
N ILE A 399 -25.87 19.60 5.43
CA ILE A 399 -25.93 18.44 6.33
C ILE A 399 -24.56 17.78 6.41
N TYR A 400 -23.88 17.62 5.27
CA TYR A 400 -22.51 17.09 5.26
C TYR A 400 -21.56 17.99 6.03
N GLU A 401 -21.51 19.27 5.67
CA GLU A 401 -20.67 20.26 6.35
C GLU A 401 -21.00 20.35 7.85
N GLY A 402 -22.28 20.39 8.21
CA GLY A 402 -22.70 20.44 9.61
C GLY A 402 -22.24 19.20 10.39
N TYR A 403 -22.39 18.01 9.80
CA TYR A 403 -22.00 16.74 10.42
C TYR A 403 -20.51 16.66 10.69
N VAL A 404 -19.69 16.89 9.66
CA VAL A 404 -18.23 16.74 9.81
C VAL A 404 -17.66 17.81 10.75
N ASN A 405 -18.22 19.03 10.76
CA ASN A 405 -17.85 20.05 11.75
C ASN A 405 -18.28 19.68 13.18
N TYR A 406 -19.44 19.01 13.34
CA TYR A 406 -19.88 18.51 14.64
C TYR A 406 -18.94 17.42 15.17
N LEU A 407 -18.54 16.49 14.29
CA LEU A 407 -17.57 15.44 14.63
C LEU A 407 -16.18 16.01 14.95
N ASP A 408 -15.71 17.00 14.19
CA ASP A 408 -14.40 17.64 14.42
C ASP A 408 -14.33 18.25 15.82
N LYS A 409 -15.37 18.99 16.22
CA LYS A 409 -15.52 19.57 17.57
C LYS A 409 -15.62 18.52 18.68
N ALA A 410 -16.14 17.33 18.39
CA ALA A 410 -16.16 16.23 19.35
C ALA A 410 -14.75 15.64 19.60
N GLY A 411 -13.82 15.86 18.66
CA GLY A 411 -12.40 15.51 18.81
C GLY A 411 -12.07 14.02 18.61
N GLY A 412 -13.04 13.21 18.16
CA GLY A 412 -12.85 11.77 18.01
C GLY A 412 -11.81 11.35 16.96
N PHE A 413 -11.46 12.23 16.01
CA PHE A 413 -10.29 12.04 15.15
C PHE A 413 -8.99 11.88 15.96
N PHE A 414 -8.84 12.61 17.08
CA PHE A 414 -7.61 12.70 17.84
C PHE A 414 -7.65 11.97 19.19
N TYR A 415 -8.79 12.00 19.88
CA TYR A 415 -8.98 11.28 21.15
C TYR A 415 -9.38 9.81 20.96
N GLU A 416 -9.82 9.44 19.75
CA GLU A 416 -9.95 8.06 19.31
C GLU A 416 -9.11 7.84 18.03
N ARG A 417 -9.68 7.21 17.00
CA ARG A 417 -9.07 7.04 15.68
C ARG A 417 -10.15 6.90 14.60
N TRP A 418 -11.09 7.85 14.59
CA TRP A 418 -12.19 7.87 13.62
C TRP A 418 -11.65 7.93 12.19
N GLY A 419 -11.93 6.88 11.41
CA GLY A 419 -11.61 6.82 10.00
C GLY A 419 -12.59 7.63 9.16
N ASP A 420 -12.13 8.12 8.01
CA ASP A 420 -12.99 8.73 6.99
C ASP A 420 -14.00 7.73 6.43
N ALA A 421 -13.63 6.45 6.32
CA ALA A 421 -14.49 5.39 5.80
C ALA A 421 -15.82 5.22 6.57
N PRO A 422 -15.84 5.01 7.90
CA PRO A 422 -17.09 4.97 8.66
C PRO A 422 -17.82 6.32 8.69
N ILE A 423 -17.11 7.46 8.66
CA ILE A 423 -17.74 8.78 8.63
C ILE A 423 -18.52 8.98 7.33
N HIS A 424 -17.87 8.78 6.17
CA HIS A 424 -18.49 8.83 4.85
C HIS A 424 -19.68 7.87 4.78
N SER A 425 -19.51 6.65 5.28
CA SER A 425 -20.57 5.64 5.23
C SER A 425 -21.81 6.04 6.01
N ILE A 426 -21.64 6.49 7.27
CA ILE A 426 -22.77 6.93 8.09
C ILE A 426 -23.54 8.06 7.38
N ILE A 427 -22.85 9.10 6.93
CA ILE A 427 -23.55 10.25 6.35
C ILE A 427 -24.13 9.95 4.97
N PHE A 428 -23.41 9.25 4.10
CA PHE A 428 -23.92 8.93 2.77
C PHE A 428 -25.10 7.96 2.84
N SER A 429 -25.07 6.97 3.74
CA SER A 429 -26.20 6.07 3.96
C SER A 429 -27.45 6.77 4.50
N LEU A 430 -27.31 7.89 5.20
CA LEU A 430 -28.46 8.64 5.74
C LEU A 430 -28.95 9.73 4.78
N MET A 431 -28.03 10.45 4.14
CA MET A 431 -28.33 11.64 3.35
C MET A 431 -28.71 11.35 1.90
N LEU A 432 -28.10 10.32 1.28
CA LEU A 432 -28.36 9.96 -0.11
C LEU A 432 -29.53 8.98 -0.23
N ARG A 433 -30.19 9.00 -1.40
CA ARG A 433 -31.16 7.95 -1.72
C ARG A 433 -30.45 6.63 -1.99
N LYS A 434 -31.19 5.52 -1.84
CA LYS A 434 -30.64 4.17 -2.09
C LYS A 434 -30.09 4.01 -3.51
N ASP A 435 -30.78 4.60 -4.50
CA ASP A 435 -30.41 4.56 -5.92
C ASP A 435 -29.21 5.46 -6.27
N GLU A 436 -28.83 6.37 -5.39
CA GLU A 436 -27.66 7.25 -5.57
C GLU A 436 -26.34 6.60 -5.12
N ILE A 437 -26.38 5.40 -4.53
CA ILE A 437 -25.22 4.66 -4.05
C ILE A 437 -25.06 3.35 -4.83
N HIS A 438 -23.86 3.11 -5.38
CA HIS A 438 -23.60 1.97 -6.26
C HIS A 438 -22.45 1.07 -5.77
N LEU A 439 -22.65 -0.24 -5.88
CA LEU A 439 -21.62 -1.26 -5.66
C LEU A 439 -21.09 -1.74 -7.01
N PHE A 440 -19.86 -1.37 -7.36
CA PHE A 440 -19.15 -1.84 -8.55
C PHE A 440 -18.70 -3.30 -8.35
N LYS A 441 -19.45 -4.24 -8.91
CA LYS A 441 -19.14 -5.68 -8.88
C LYS A 441 -18.21 -6.11 -10.01
N ASP A 442 -18.12 -5.28 -11.06
CA ASP A 442 -17.37 -5.52 -12.30
C ASP A 442 -15.96 -4.90 -12.26
N ILE A 443 -15.72 -3.89 -11.40
CA ILE A 443 -14.39 -3.35 -11.14
C ILE A 443 -13.71 -4.20 -10.07
N SER A 444 -12.79 -5.08 -10.51
CA SER A 444 -11.95 -5.82 -9.57
C SER A 444 -10.94 -4.91 -8.88
N TYR A 445 -10.88 -5.02 -7.56
CA TYR A 445 -10.02 -4.19 -6.73
C TYR A 445 -9.52 -4.99 -5.53
N GLN A 446 -8.25 -4.79 -5.19
CA GLN A 446 -7.63 -5.32 -3.99
C GLN A 446 -6.82 -4.23 -3.29
N HIS A 447 -6.98 -4.14 -1.98
CA HIS A 447 -6.13 -3.37 -1.09
C HIS A 447 -5.95 -4.16 0.20
N THR A 448 -4.73 -4.23 0.74
CA THR A 448 -4.39 -4.99 1.97
C THR A 448 -5.10 -6.35 2.13
N VAL A 449 -6.16 -6.42 2.94
CA VAL A 449 -6.93 -7.64 3.26
C VAL A 449 -8.18 -7.86 2.41
N GLY A 450 -8.67 -6.80 1.76
CA GLY A 450 -9.92 -6.83 1.02
C GLY A 450 -9.67 -6.96 -0.48
N THR A 451 -10.36 -7.92 -1.09
CA THR A 451 -10.35 -8.14 -2.54
C THR A 451 -11.76 -8.41 -3.02
N ILE A 452 -12.15 -7.75 -4.11
CA ILE A 452 -13.33 -8.10 -4.90
C ILE A 452 -12.90 -8.59 -6.29
N CYS A 453 -13.45 -9.73 -6.69
CA CYS A 453 -13.29 -10.29 -8.03
C CYS A 453 -14.67 -10.53 -8.63
N PRO A 454 -14.95 -10.11 -9.88
CA PRO A 454 -16.22 -10.36 -10.53
C PRO A 454 -16.58 -11.85 -10.51
N LEU A 455 -17.86 -12.16 -10.26
CA LEU A 455 -18.33 -13.56 -10.18
C LEU A 455 -18.64 -14.16 -11.56
N ASP A 456 -19.11 -13.34 -12.50
CA ASP A 456 -19.49 -13.79 -13.84
C ASP A 456 -18.25 -14.12 -14.70
N ASP A 457 -18.10 -15.39 -15.07
CA ASP A 457 -17.01 -15.86 -15.92
C ASP A 457 -16.96 -15.17 -17.29
N LYS A 458 -18.10 -14.74 -17.85
CA LYS A 458 -18.13 -13.98 -19.11
C LYS A 458 -17.51 -12.61 -18.92
N ILE A 459 -17.84 -11.91 -17.84
CA ILE A 459 -17.21 -10.64 -17.48
C ILE A 459 -15.70 -10.87 -17.29
N ARG A 460 -15.32 -11.89 -16.53
CA ARG A 460 -13.90 -12.19 -16.24
C ARG A 460 -13.09 -12.46 -17.50
N MET A 461 -13.62 -13.24 -18.44
CA MET A 461 -12.96 -13.51 -19.73
C MET A 461 -12.87 -12.25 -20.58
N LYS A 462 -13.97 -11.49 -20.72
CA LYS A 462 -14.02 -10.25 -21.51
C LYS A 462 -13.06 -9.18 -20.96
N ALA A 463 -13.02 -9.04 -19.64
CA ALA A 463 -12.20 -8.09 -18.91
C ALA A 463 -10.79 -8.62 -18.59
N LYS A 464 -10.39 -9.79 -19.10
CA LYS A 464 -9.05 -10.37 -18.89
C LYS A 464 -8.61 -10.36 -17.42
N CYS A 465 -9.51 -10.79 -16.54
CA CYS A 465 -9.29 -10.82 -15.10
C CYS A 465 -8.16 -11.79 -14.72
N THR A 466 -7.30 -11.38 -13.79
CA THR A 466 -6.22 -12.21 -13.24
C THR A 466 -6.51 -12.79 -11.85
N CYS A 467 -7.62 -12.36 -11.21
CA CYS A 467 -8.05 -12.87 -9.92
C CYS A 467 -8.82 -14.20 -10.04
N ASN A 468 -8.68 -15.04 -9.01
CA ASN A 468 -9.51 -16.21 -8.81
C ASN A 468 -10.78 -15.78 -8.08
N SER A 469 -11.92 -15.89 -8.78
CA SER A 469 -13.19 -15.45 -8.23
C SER A 469 -13.60 -16.20 -6.97
N ILE A 470 -13.05 -17.39 -6.67
CA ILE A 470 -13.35 -18.23 -5.50
C ILE A 470 -12.40 -17.94 -4.34
N THR A 471 -11.10 -18.12 -4.58
CA THR A 471 -10.10 -18.10 -3.49
C THR A 471 -9.72 -16.69 -3.09
N ASP A 472 -9.75 -15.74 -4.02
CA ASP A 472 -9.24 -14.40 -3.78
C ASP A 472 -10.35 -13.45 -3.32
N ASN A 473 -11.63 -13.84 -3.47
CA ASN A 473 -12.78 -12.94 -3.32
C ASN A 473 -13.21 -12.77 -1.85
N TRP A 474 -12.45 -11.96 -1.11
CA TRP A 474 -12.67 -11.69 0.31
C TRP A 474 -14.10 -11.21 0.61
N VAL A 475 -14.68 -10.37 -0.24
CA VAL A 475 -16.03 -9.82 -0.01
C VAL A 475 -17.13 -10.88 0.07
N MET A 476 -16.88 -12.07 -0.47
CA MET A 476 -17.78 -13.21 -0.41
C MET A 476 -17.48 -14.17 0.75
N ASN A 477 -16.20 -14.31 1.10
CA ASN A 477 -15.73 -15.33 2.02
C ASN A 477 -15.61 -14.84 3.48
N SER A 478 -15.52 -13.53 3.68
CA SER A 478 -15.29 -12.92 4.98
C SER A 478 -16.59 -12.61 5.72
N LYS A 479 -16.61 -12.92 7.03
CA LYS A 479 -17.69 -12.51 7.95
C LYS A 479 -17.69 -11.01 8.23
N ASP A 480 -16.54 -10.37 8.03
CA ASP A 480 -16.37 -8.93 8.22
C ASP A 480 -16.76 -8.14 6.97
N SER A 481 -17.07 -8.79 5.85
CA SER A 481 -17.62 -8.14 4.65
C SER A 481 -19.06 -7.69 4.87
N CYS A 482 -19.40 -6.51 4.37
CA CYS A 482 -20.77 -5.98 4.37
C CYS A 482 -21.38 -5.89 2.96
N ASN A 483 -20.69 -6.37 1.91
CA ASN A 483 -21.19 -6.25 0.52
C ASN A 483 -22.53 -6.95 0.31
N ILE A 484 -22.69 -8.11 0.97
CA ILE A 484 -23.93 -8.91 0.93
C ILE A 484 -25.06 -8.14 1.60
N LYS A 485 -24.79 -7.55 2.76
CA LYS A 485 -25.78 -6.76 3.48
C LYS A 485 -26.20 -5.54 2.65
N PHE A 486 -25.26 -4.82 2.04
CA PHE A 486 -25.57 -3.72 1.12
C PHE A 486 -26.49 -4.19 0.00
N HIS A 487 -26.18 -5.35 -0.60
CA HIS A 487 -27.00 -5.94 -1.65
C HIS A 487 -28.43 -6.24 -1.19
N ASP A 488 -28.59 -6.80 0.01
CA ASP A 488 -29.90 -7.16 0.57
C ASP A 488 -30.77 -5.92 0.90
N VAL A 489 -30.18 -4.82 1.38
CA VAL A 489 -30.95 -3.62 1.77
C VAL A 489 -31.08 -2.57 0.66
N GLY A 490 -30.17 -2.58 -0.32
CA GLY A 490 -30.11 -1.59 -1.41
C GLY A 490 -31.10 -1.82 -2.54
N GLY A 491 -31.89 -2.91 -2.50
CA GLY A 491 -32.93 -3.18 -3.49
C GLY A 491 -32.41 -3.60 -4.87
N ALA A 492 -31.10 -3.83 -5.03
CA ALA A 492 -30.52 -4.30 -6.27
C ALA A 492 -30.93 -5.76 -6.57
N GLU A 493 -31.12 -6.10 -7.85
CA GLU A 493 -31.39 -7.49 -8.23
C GLU A 493 -30.29 -8.42 -7.70
N LYS A 494 -30.71 -9.56 -7.12
CA LYS A 494 -29.79 -10.61 -6.67
C LYS A 494 -28.98 -11.08 -7.86
N ASP A 495 -27.66 -10.96 -7.73
CA ASP A 495 -26.74 -11.50 -8.73
C ASP A 495 -27.05 -13.00 -8.89
N PRO A 496 -27.48 -13.46 -10.08
CA PRO A 496 -27.88 -14.86 -10.29
C PRO A 496 -26.77 -15.84 -9.94
N PHE A 497 -25.51 -15.41 -10.09
CA PHE A 497 -24.34 -16.23 -9.80
C PHE A 497 -24.04 -16.31 -8.30
N TYR A 498 -24.59 -15.42 -7.50
CA TYR A 498 -24.33 -15.33 -6.06
C TYR A 498 -24.64 -16.64 -5.32
N GLN A 499 -25.84 -17.21 -5.50
CA GLN A 499 -26.24 -18.44 -4.80
C GLN A 499 -25.44 -19.67 -5.27
N ALA A 500 -25.23 -19.79 -6.58
CA ALA A 500 -24.40 -20.85 -7.14
C ALA A 500 -22.95 -20.77 -6.62
N TYR A 501 -22.45 -19.55 -6.43
CA TYR A 501 -21.11 -19.32 -5.93
C TYR A 501 -20.98 -19.57 -4.42
N LEU A 502 -21.98 -19.20 -3.60
CA LEU A 502 -22.03 -19.58 -2.18
C LEU A 502 -22.00 -21.10 -2.00
N GLN A 503 -22.78 -21.83 -2.80
CA GLN A 503 -22.77 -23.30 -2.79
C GLN A 503 -21.38 -23.85 -3.16
N LYS A 504 -20.71 -23.25 -4.14
CA LYS A 504 -19.36 -23.65 -4.54
C LYS A 504 -18.34 -23.45 -3.43
N ILE A 505 -18.39 -22.33 -2.72
CA ILE A 505 -17.54 -22.07 -1.54
C ILE A 505 -17.77 -23.15 -0.48
N GLU A 506 -19.03 -23.51 -0.22
CA GLU A 506 -19.36 -24.50 0.81
C GLU A 506 -18.83 -25.89 0.44
N ILE A 507 -18.99 -26.30 -0.82
CA ILE A 507 -18.42 -27.54 -1.35
C ILE A 507 -16.88 -27.55 -1.25
N ASP A 508 -16.22 -26.44 -1.62
CA ASP A 508 -14.76 -26.34 -1.57
C ASP A 508 -14.25 -26.40 -0.12
N LYS A 509 -14.97 -25.79 0.83
CA LYS A 509 -14.67 -25.90 2.28
C LYS A 509 -14.82 -27.33 2.79
N GLU A 510 -15.88 -28.03 2.39
CA GLU A 510 -16.07 -29.45 2.74
C GLU A 510 -14.94 -30.33 2.20
N ASN A 511 -14.55 -30.10 0.94
CA ASN A 511 -13.43 -30.80 0.31
C ASN A 511 -12.10 -30.52 1.02
N GLU A 512 -11.84 -29.27 1.41
CA GLU A 512 -10.64 -28.89 2.16
C GLU A 512 -10.61 -29.54 3.55
N LEU A 513 -11.73 -29.52 4.28
CA LEU A 513 -11.86 -30.19 5.58
C LEU A 513 -11.59 -31.70 5.47
N LYS A 514 -12.13 -32.32 4.42
CA LYS A 514 -11.89 -33.74 4.14
C LYS A 514 -10.41 -34.01 3.85
N SER A 515 -9.77 -33.21 2.98
CA SER A 515 -8.34 -33.33 2.67
C SER A 515 -7.47 -33.15 3.92
N ASN A 516 -7.76 -32.15 4.76
CA ASN A 516 -7.04 -31.90 6.00
C ASN A 516 -7.19 -33.07 7.00
N SER A 517 -8.39 -33.65 7.09
CA SER A 517 -8.64 -34.86 7.89
C SER A 517 -7.81 -36.04 7.39
N GLU A 518 -7.79 -36.29 6.08
CA GLU A 518 -6.98 -37.35 5.46
C GLU A 518 -5.48 -37.15 5.71
N GLN A 519 -4.97 -35.91 5.55
CA GLN A 519 -3.58 -35.58 5.85
C GLN A 519 -3.24 -35.81 7.33
N SER A 520 -4.14 -35.48 8.25
CA SER A 520 -3.97 -35.72 9.69
C SER A 520 -3.84 -37.22 10.00
N VAL A 521 -4.69 -38.05 9.38
CA VAL A 521 -4.62 -39.52 9.51
C VAL A 521 -3.29 -40.05 8.99
N LEU A 522 -2.86 -39.62 7.80
CA LEU A 522 -1.57 -40.03 7.22
C LEU A 522 -0.37 -39.63 8.08
N ARG A 523 -0.39 -38.42 8.66
CA ARG A 523 0.65 -37.95 9.58
C ARG A 523 0.72 -38.82 10.85
N LYS A 524 -0.44 -39.18 11.44
CA LYS A 524 -0.51 -40.08 12.60
C LYS A 524 0.03 -41.47 12.28
N GLU A 525 -0.37 -42.05 11.15
CA GLU A 525 0.10 -43.38 10.73
C GLU A 525 1.62 -43.38 10.45
N ARG A 526 2.14 -42.34 9.79
CA ARG A 526 3.59 -42.17 9.61
C ARG A 526 4.33 -42.10 10.95
N ALA A 527 3.79 -41.35 11.92
CA ALA A 527 4.39 -41.25 13.24
C ALA A 527 4.39 -42.61 13.98
N ARG A 528 3.29 -43.37 13.88
CA ARG A 528 3.17 -44.72 14.43
C ARG A 528 4.23 -45.66 13.84
N ARG A 529 4.37 -45.69 12.51
CA ARG A 529 5.38 -46.54 11.83
C ARG A 529 6.80 -46.18 12.22
N ILE A 530 7.12 -44.89 12.35
CA ILE A 530 8.43 -44.43 12.82
C ILE A 530 8.68 -44.91 14.27
N ALA A 531 7.68 -44.82 15.15
CA ALA A 531 7.79 -45.30 16.53
C ALA A 531 7.99 -46.82 16.60
N GLU A 532 7.26 -47.59 15.79
CA GLU A 532 7.41 -49.05 15.70
C GLU A 532 8.79 -49.45 15.18
N ALA A 533 9.30 -48.79 14.14
CA ALA A 533 10.64 -49.02 13.61
C ALA A 533 11.72 -48.74 14.68
N ARG A 534 11.56 -47.66 15.46
CA ARG A 534 12.46 -47.35 16.59
C ARG A 534 12.41 -48.42 17.68
N ARG A 535 11.21 -48.92 18.03
CA ARG A 535 11.04 -50.01 19.01
C ARG A 535 11.68 -51.30 18.53
N ARG A 536 11.50 -51.68 17.25
CA ARG A 536 12.15 -52.85 16.65
C ARG A 536 13.67 -52.74 16.74
N LYS A 537 14.23 -51.62 16.28
CA LYS A 537 15.68 -51.37 16.36
C LYS A 537 16.21 -51.43 17.80
N ALA A 538 15.46 -50.91 18.77
CA ALA A 538 15.83 -51.00 20.19
C ALA A 538 15.79 -52.44 20.72
N ASN A 539 14.78 -53.22 20.34
CA ASN A 539 14.67 -54.63 20.70
C ASN A 539 15.77 -55.47 20.06
N ASP A 540 16.09 -55.23 18.78
CA ASP A 540 17.19 -55.91 18.07
C ASP A 540 18.53 -55.63 18.76
N LEU A 541 18.80 -54.37 19.14
CA LEU A 541 19.98 -53.98 19.90
C LEU A 541 20.04 -54.67 21.29
N MET A 542 18.90 -54.83 21.96
CA MET A 542 18.84 -55.56 23.23
C MET A 542 19.10 -57.06 23.05
N ALA A 543 18.53 -57.68 22.01
CA ALA A 543 18.76 -59.08 21.69
C ALA A 543 20.22 -59.36 21.30
N GLU A 544 20.85 -58.45 20.54
CA GLU A 544 22.27 -58.55 20.19
C GLU A 544 23.18 -58.44 21.43
N ARG A 545 22.83 -57.55 22.38
CA ARG A 545 23.54 -57.44 23.67
C ARG A 545 23.38 -58.71 24.51
N ALA A 546 22.19 -59.29 24.56
CA ALA A 546 21.93 -60.53 25.30
C ALA A 546 22.70 -61.72 24.72
N LYS A 547 22.77 -61.85 23.38
CA LYS A 547 23.61 -62.87 22.73
C LYS A 547 25.09 -62.72 23.05
N LYS A 548 25.63 -61.49 22.98
CA LYS A 548 27.04 -61.22 23.35
C LYS A 548 27.34 -61.56 24.82
N GLN A 549 26.38 -61.41 25.73
CA GLN A 549 26.52 -61.82 27.13
C GLN A 549 26.51 -63.35 27.30
N GLN A 550 25.76 -64.09 26.49
CA GLN A 550 25.76 -65.57 26.52
C GLN A 550 27.04 -66.17 25.89
N GLU A 551 27.54 -65.57 24.81
CA GLU A 551 28.78 -66.01 24.13
C GLU A 551 30.06 -65.66 24.92
N GLY A 552 30.01 -64.64 25.80
CA GLY A 552 31.12 -64.27 26.69
C GLY A 552 31.17 -65.01 28.03
N SER A 553 30.33 -66.03 28.24
CA SER A 553 30.24 -66.80 29.49
C SER A 553 30.71 -68.26 29.36
N TYR A 554 31.51 -68.60 28.35
CA TYR A 554 32.18 -69.89 28.19
C TYR A 554 33.66 -69.82 28.55
#